data_AF-A0A164UA03-F1
#
_entry.id   AF-A0A164UA03-F1
#
_cell.length_a   1.000
_cell.length_b   1.000
_cell.length_c   1.000
_cell.angle_alpha   90.00
_cell.angle_beta   90.00
_cell.angle_gamma   90.00
#
_symmetry.space_group_name_H-M   'P 1'
#
loop_
_entity.id
_entity.type
_entity.pdbx_description
1 polymer ?
#
loop_
_entity_poly.entity_id
_entity_poly.type
_entity_poly.pdbx_seq_one_letter_code
_entity_poly.pdbx_strand_id
1 'polypeptide(L)'
;MTIASVFEHAKRELRTLFIEPNYFLSLPQDVVLEICHWLEIRDILILRCVDRNFYALTHEAIIWKRLLTSSSTPLPPMPPTNLHTLDNLSAAFCEQTLKRAYRAELEWNHGLNLPVYHSFDASCFVQSIALLPGGKYSVVVAREPSNGLYYLVLWEVDRLDSSRRFCAIARTVLSGPATELQAQYMIVDDAKCIVVALDTRDANQSGNTFQILGISLESIEHFSVAVDFGLREFEDYPNIQPFYVLHRRRHQSMITSLTLETIHGKPCVAFVRNGTEIMMQNISSGRRVGFAPINPFTQDLDNALPLPLTCSVKSITILSAQKLIFVVREVVPTEESACQIPPRYLFEFYQLPRSASEPRRRLPLFHSVEQNVKLDFVQVFTTRMTPTNPFDSSFTTSTITQQKPPSILIRGGVSVASQSLQAPMCYVRQLHPVPLDPYEPAFAGNINYRYLPDQAPTGYYWRADEFPSARPLSVYGGITRSFWVMGPDGKEAPEVCGLVRFSKENGADGSILDNPARHLQTIPLPGVLLEDLQRGPSTIAFDEGSSRLCIATAHNSCMHVVDFTHLY
;
A
#
# COMPACT_ATOMS: atom_id res chain seq x y z
N MET A 1 -44.08 4.84 -0.55
CA MET A 1 -43.54 3.95 0.48
C MET A 1 -42.11 3.63 0.07
N THR A 2 -41.10 4.12 0.80
CA THR A 2 -39.69 3.83 0.47
C THR A 2 -39.36 2.39 0.87
N ILE A 3 -38.42 1.74 0.18
CA ILE A 3 -37.96 0.38 0.52
C ILE A 3 -37.57 0.30 2.01
N ALA A 4 -36.94 1.35 2.54
CA ALA A 4 -36.62 1.48 3.96
C ALA A 4 -37.86 1.42 4.90
N SER A 5 -39.00 2.02 4.51
CA SER A 5 -40.23 1.98 5.31
C SER A 5 -40.93 0.62 5.29
N VAL A 6 -40.83 -0.12 4.19
CA VAL A 6 -41.29 -1.51 4.10
C VAL A 6 -40.40 -2.42 4.96
N PHE A 7 -39.11 -2.13 5.01
CA PHE A 7 -38.12 -2.89 5.77
C PHE A 7 -38.27 -2.71 7.28
N GLU A 8 -38.44 -1.48 7.75
CA GLU A 8 -38.71 -1.20 9.18
C GLU A 8 -40.06 -1.79 9.61
N HIS A 9 -41.05 -1.82 8.72
CA HIS A 9 -42.32 -2.49 8.98
C HIS A 9 -42.14 -4.01 9.06
N ALA A 10 -41.41 -4.64 8.13
CA ALA A 10 -41.10 -6.06 8.16
C ALA A 10 -40.27 -6.47 9.39
N LYS A 11 -39.29 -5.65 9.81
CA LYS A 11 -38.54 -5.84 11.07
C LYS A 11 -39.47 -5.81 12.29
N ARG A 12 -40.45 -4.91 12.29
CA ARG A 12 -41.43 -4.76 13.39
C ARG A 12 -42.44 -5.92 13.42
N GLU A 13 -42.93 -6.35 12.26
CA GLU A 13 -43.82 -7.51 12.10
C GLU A 13 -43.12 -8.84 12.43
N LEU A 14 -41.86 -8.99 12.03
CA LEU A 14 -41.04 -10.16 12.40
C LEU A 14 -40.91 -10.24 13.93
N ARG A 15 -40.64 -9.13 14.62
CA ARG A 15 -40.57 -9.09 16.10
C ARG A 15 -41.86 -9.52 16.79
N THR A 16 -43.03 -9.28 16.20
CA THR A 16 -44.33 -9.69 16.75
C THR A 16 -44.71 -11.13 16.42
N LEU A 17 -44.16 -11.71 15.34
CA LEU A 17 -44.39 -13.12 14.96
C LEU A 17 -43.56 -14.12 15.79
N PHE A 18 -42.55 -13.67 16.54
CA PHE A 18 -41.70 -14.52 17.39
C PHE A 18 -42.32 -14.91 18.76
N ILE A 19 -43.66 -14.94 18.87
CA ILE A 19 -44.35 -15.36 20.10
C ILE A 19 -44.35 -16.90 20.24
N GLU A 20 -44.22 -17.65 19.12
CA GLU A 20 -43.97 -19.09 19.16
C GLU A 20 -42.48 -19.40 18.93
N PRO A 21 -41.86 -20.24 19.78
CA PRO A 21 -40.46 -20.63 19.62
C PRO A 21 -40.33 -21.45 18.32
N ASN A 22 -39.57 -20.91 17.35
CA ASN A 22 -39.09 -21.55 16.12
C ASN A 22 -39.91 -21.40 14.81
N TYR A 23 -40.81 -20.43 14.65
CA TYR A 23 -41.45 -20.17 13.34
C TYR A 23 -40.44 -19.91 12.21
N PHE A 24 -39.28 -19.35 12.52
CA PHE A 24 -38.24 -19.12 11.53
C PHE A 24 -37.62 -20.43 11.00
N LEU A 25 -37.56 -21.48 11.82
CA LEU A 25 -37.07 -22.80 11.41
C LEU A 25 -38.14 -23.63 10.69
N SER A 26 -39.42 -23.23 10.72
CA SER A 26 -40.47 -23.87 9.93
C SER A 26 -40.56 -23.34 8.50
N LEU A 27 -39.85 -22.26 8.18
CA LEU A 27 -39.74 -21.73 6.83
C LEU A 27 -38.87 -22.66 5.95
N PRO A 28 -39.17 -22.75 4.64
CA PRO A 28 -38.27 -23.38 3.68
C PRO A 28 -36.85 -22.76 3.72
N GLN A 29 -35.82 -23.60 3.55
CA GLN A 29 -34.42 -23.20 3.69
C GLN A 29 -34.02 -22.08 2.71
N ASP A 30 -34.54 -22.12 1.49
CA ASP A 30 -34.34 -21.10 0.45
C ASP A 30 -34.90 -19.73 0.86
N VAL A 31 -36.08 -19.70 1.48
CA VAL A 31 -36.67 -18.46 2.04
C VAL A 31 -35.80 -17.92 3.16
N VAL A 32 -35.30 -18.79 4.03
CA VAL A 32 -34.41 -18.40 5.12
C VAL A 32 -33.08 -17.84 4.60
N LEU A 33 -32.48 -18.47 3.59
CA LEU A 33 -31.28 -17.96 2.92
C LEU A 33 -31.52 -16.59 2.28
N GLU A 34 -32.70 -16.39 1.69
CA GLU A 34 -33.09 -15.10 1.12
C GLU A 34 -33.29 -14.03 2.20
N ILE A 35 -33.82 -14.38 3.39
CA ILE A 35 -33.85 -13.46 4.53
C ILE A 35 -32.43 -13.10 4.97
N CYS A 36 -31.52 -14.09 5.06
CA CYS A 36 -30.12 -13.85 5.41
C CYS A 36 -29.41 -12.93 4.42
N HIS A 37 -29.86 -12.86 3.16
CA HIS A 37 -29.32 -11.94 2.16
C HIS A 37 -29.46 -10.46 2.55
N TRP A 38 -30.50 -10.13 3.33
CA TRP A 38 -30.79 -8.76 3.76
C TRP A 38 -30.13 -8.38 5.09
N LEU A 39 -29.39 -9.31 5.71
CA LEU A 39 -28.73 -9.10 6.98
C LEU A 39 -27.30 -8.59 6.77
N GLU A 40 -26.84 -7.72 7.67
CA GLU A 40 -25.43 -7.32 7.69
C GLU A 40 -24.54 -8.42 8.29
N ILE A 41 -23.22 -8.31 8.11
CA ILE A 41 -22.23 -9.23 8.70
C ILE A 41 -22.49 -9.40 10.21
N ARG A 42 -22.76 -8.29 10.92
CA ARG A 42 -23.05 -8.29 12.36
C ARG A 42 -24.29 -9.12 12.69
N ASP A 43 -25.37 -8.95 11.94
CA ASP A 43 -26.63 -9.64 12.18
C ASP A 43 -26.49 -11.15 11.94
N ILE A 44 -25.74 -11.56 10.92
CA ILE A 44 -25.43 -12.98 10.66
C ILE A 44 -24.63 -13.60 11.82
N LEU A 45 -23.64 -12.88 12.35
CA LEU A 45 -22.85 -13.35 13.50
C LEU A 45 -23.68 -13.45 14.79
N ILE A 46 -24.65 -12.55 14.99
CA ILE A 46 -25.59 -12.64 16.11
C ILE A 46 -26.53 -13.84 15.92
N LEU A 47 -27.07 -14.03 14.70
CA LEU A 47 -27.96 -15.13 14.37
C LEU A 47 -27.32 -16.50 14.65
N ARG A 48 -26.02 -16.63 14.35
CA ARG A 48 -25.22 -17.83 14.67
C ARG A 48 -25.26 -18.24 16.14
N CYS A 49 -25.42 -17.29 17.06
CA CYS A 49 -25.43 -17.54 18.50
C CYS A 49 -26.82 -17.92 19.05
N VAL A 50 -27.86 -17.95 18.21
CA VAL A 50 -29.25 -18.19 18.65
C VAL A 50 -29.55 -19.67 18.84
N ASP A 51 -29.24 -20.52 17.85
CA ASP A 51 -29.53 -21.97 17.85
C ASP A 51 -28.53 -22.73 16.95
N ARG A 52 -28.38 -24.05 17.14
CA ARG A 52 -27.50 -24.92 16.32
C ARG A 52 -27.89 -24.94 14.83
N ASN A 53 -29.18 -24.81 14.52
CA ASN A 53 -29.65 -24.74 13.14
C ASN A 53 -29.21 -23.45 12.46
N PHE A 54 -29.28 -22.32 13.17
CA PHE A 54 -28.73 -21.05 12.71
C PHE A 54 -27.21 -21.08 12.63
N TYR A 55 -26.56 -21.77 13.56
CA TYR A 55 -25.14 -22.02 13.45
C TYR A 55 -24.81 -22.73 12.13
N ALA A 56 -25.45 -23.86 11.83
CA ALA A 56 -25.22 -24.58 10.57
C ALA A 56 -25.53 -23.71 9.33
N LEU A 57 -26.70 -23.06 9.32
CA LEU A 57 -27.14 -22.19 8.22
C LEU A 57 -26.14 -21.05 7.95
N THR A 58 -25.66 -20.37 9.00
CA THR A 58 -24.71 -19.25 8.84
C THR A 58 -23.31 -19.69 8.41
N HIS A 59 -23.05 -20.99 8.18
CA HIS A 59 -21.83 -21.47 7.53
C HIS A 59 -22.03 -21.77 6.03
N GLU A 60 -23.24 -21.59 5.49
CA GLU A 60 -23.52 -21.77 4.07
C GLU A 60 -22.74 -20.76 3.22
N ALA A 61 -22.01 -21.26 2.22
CA ALA A 61 -21.13 -20.44 1.38
C ALA A 61 -21.88 -19.34 0.63
N ILE A 62 -23.14 -19.60 0.24
CA ILE A 62 -23.97 -18.66 -0.51
C ILE A 62 -24.21 -17.36 0.28
N ILE A 63 -24.33 -17.41 1.61
CA ILE A 63 -24.52 -16.23 2.44
C ILE A 63 -23.28 -15.34 2.37
N TRP A 64 -22.11 -15.91 2.64
CA TRP A 64 -20.86 -15.17 2.72
C TRP A 64 -20.37 -14.67 1.35
N LYS A 65 -20.52 -15.46 0.29
CA LYS A 65 -20.20 -15.03 -1.07
C LYS A 65 -21.08 -13.86 -1.50
N ARG A 66 -22.38 -13.89 -1.18
CA ARG A 66 -23.28 -12.77 -1.45
C ARG A 66 -22.88 -11.53 -0.66
N LEU A 67 -22.64 -11.65 0.65
CA LEU A 67 -22.16 -10.54 1.49
C LEU A 67 -20.86 -9.95 0.96
N LEU A 68 -19.95 -10.78 0.44
CA LEU A 68 -18.69 -10.33 -0.15
C LEU A 68 -18.95 -9.45 -1.37
N THR A 69 -19.91 -9.84 -2.22
CA THR A 69 -20.28 -9.04 -3.41
C THR A 69 -21.09 -7.79 -3.10
N SER A 70 -21.87 -7.77 -2.01
CA SER A 70 -22.75 -6.65 -1.65
C SER A 70 -22.17 -5.70 -0.59
N SER A 71 -21.04 -6.03 0.02
CA SER A 71 -20.45 -5.23 1.10
C SER A 71 -20.07 -3.83 0.60
N SER A 72 -20.49 -2.82 1.36
CA SER A 72 -20.03 -1.43 1.19
C SER A 72 -18.67 -1.19 1.85
N THR A 73 -18.26 -2.06 2.77
CA THR A 73 -16.98 -1.97 3.47
C THR A 73 -15.84 -2.31 2.50
N PRO A 74 -14.76 -1.51 2.46
CA PRO A 74 -13.62 -1.80 1.61
C PRO A 74 -12.98 -3.14 2.00
N LEU A 75 -13.05 -4.11 1.10
CA LEU A 75 -12.44 -5.41 1.28
C LEU A 75 -10.92 -5.33 1.07
N PRO A 76 -10.12 -6.09 1.83
CA PRO A 76 -8.71 -6.26 1.50
C PRO A 76 -8.61 -6.93 0.11
N PRO A 77 -7.69 -6.49 -0.76
CA PRO A 77 -7.55 -7.11 -2.07
C PRO A 77 -7.05 -8.55 -1.88
N MET A 78 -7.72 -9.47 -2.55
CA MET A 78 -7.34 -10.88 -2.50
C MET A 78 -6.19 -11.13 -3.48
N PRO A 79 -5.28 -12.08 -3.19
CA PRO A 79 -4.33 -12.55 -4.18
C PRO A 79 -5.07 -13.00 -5.43
N PRO A 80 -4.64 -12.64 -6.64
CA PRO A 80 -5.34 -13.01 -7.85
C PRO A 80 -5.00 -14.45 -8.23
N THR A 81 -5.40 -15.41 -7.42
CA THR A 81 -5.20 -16.84 -7.74
C THR A 81 -6.54 -17.48 -8.13
N ASN A 82 -6.49 -18.72 -8.62
CA ASN A 82 -7.71 -19.45 -8.96
C ASN A 82 -8.51 -19.84 -7.70
N LEU A 83 -7.84 -20.00 -6.54
CA LEU A 83 -8.51 -20.24 -5.26
C LEU A 83 -9.32 -19.03 -4.78
N HIS A 84 -8.95 -17.81 -5.22
CA HIS A 84 -9.60 -16.57 -4.78
C HIS A 84 -10.64 -16.02 -5.77
N THR A 85 -11.02 -16.80 -6.80
CA THR A 85 -12.19 -16.48 -7.63
C THR A 85 -13.49 -16.77 -6.87
N LEU A 86 -14.53 -15.96 -7.07
CA LEU A 86 -15.80 -16.08 -6.33
C LEU A 86 -16.36 -17.51 -6.32
N ASP A 87 -16.24 -18.23 -7.44
CA ASP A 87 -16.73 -19.61 -7.56
C ASP A 87 -15.96 -20.60 -6.66
N ASN A 88 -14.65 -20.40 -6.51
CA ASN A 88 -13.77 -21.29 -5.75
C ASN A 88 -13.56 -20.87 -4.29
N LEU A 89 -13.97 -19.66 -3.91
CA LEU A 89 -13.85 -19.20 -2.54
C LEU A 89 -14.60 -20.11 -1.57
N SER A 90 -13.94 -20.51 -0.48
CA SER A 90 -14.59 -21.24 0.60
C SER A 90 -15.45 -20.30 1.45
N ALA A 91 -16.49 -20.84 2.10
CA ALA A 91 -17.33 -20.07 3.03
C ALA A 91 -16.48 -19.43 4.14
N ALA A 92 -15.56 -20.20 4.72
CA ALA A 92 -14.67 -19.77 5.78
C ALA A 92 -13.77 -18.61 5.35
N PHE A 93 -13.22 -18.65 4.13
CA PHE A 93 -12.41 -17.55 3.61
C PHE A 93 -13.25 -16.29 3.42
N CYS A 94 -14.42 -16.39 2.75
CA CYS A 94 -15.32 -15.24 2.56
C CYS A 94 -15.71 -14.60 3.90
N GLU A 95 -16.12 -15.44 4.86
CA GLU A 95 -16.45 -15.02 6.21
C GLU A 95 -15.30 -14.26 6.85
N GLN A 96 -14.08 -14.80 6.80
CA GLN A 96 -12.93 -14.16 7.39
C GLN A 96 -12.58 -12.83 6.72
N THR A 97 -12.58 -12.77 5.39
CA THR A 97 -12.32 -11.53 4.64
C THR A 97 -13.30 -10.44 5.04
N LEU A 98 -14.60 -10.75 5.10
CA LEU A 98 -15.65 -9.82 5.51
C LEU A 98 -15.49 -9.38 6.97
N LYS A 99 -15.25 -10.33 7.86
CA LYS A 99 -14.96 -10.08 9.27
C LYS A 99 -13.78 -9.12 9.46
N ARG A 100 -12.70 -9.33 8.72
CA ARG A 100 -11.51 -8.47 8.78
C ARG A 100 -11.77 -7.09 8.22
N ALA A 101 -12.45 -6.99 7.08
CA ALA A 101 -12.85 -5.71 6.51
C ALA A 101 -13.74 -4.91 7.48
N TYR A 102 -14.76 -5.56 8.03
CA TYR A 102 -15.68 -4.98 9.01
C TYR A 102 -14.95 -4.54 10.30
N ARG A 103 -14.08 -5.40 10.84
CA ARG A 103 -13.30 -5.07 12.03
C ARG A 103 -12.31 -3.95 11.78
N ALA A 104 -11.65 -3.94 10.62
CA ALA A 104 -10.83 -2.81 10.22
C ALA A 104 -11.68 -1.54 10.30
N GLU A 105 -12.80 -1.49 9.60
CA GLU A 105 -13.69 -0.33 9.65
C GLU A 105 -14.08 0.10 11.08
N LEU A 106 -14.45 -0.84 11.95
CA LEU A 106 -14.74 -0.54 13.36
C LEU A 106 -13.51 0.01 14.10
N GLU A 107 -12.34 -0.62 13.96
CA GLU A 107 -11.11 -0.19 14.61
C GLU A 107 -10.69 1.21 14.20
N TRP A 108 -10.85 1.51 12.92
CA TRP A 108 -10.44 2.79 12.38
C TRP A 108 -11.45 3.90 12.67
N ASN A 109 -12.72 3.55 12.86
CA ASN A 109 -13.75 4.51 13.23
C ASN A 109 -13.78 4.79 14.73
N HIS A 110 -13.60 3.78 15.58
CA HIS A 110 -13.91 3.88 17.01
C HIS A 110 -12.71 3.59 17.93
N GLY A 111 -11.62 3.08 17.37
CA GLY A 111 -10.41 2.81 18.12
C GLY A 111 -10.54 1.78 19.26
N LEU A 112 -11.40 0.78 19.07
CA LEU A 112 -11.92 -0.05 20.16
C LEU A 112 -10.98 -1.14 20.67
N ASN A 113 -10.03 -1.63 19.87
CA ASN A 113 -9.22 -2.80 20.25
C ASN A 113 -7.70 -2.59 20.14
N LEU A 114 -7.01 -3.40 20.93
CA LEU A 114 -5.58 -3.63 20.81
C LEU A 114 -5.30 -4.45 19.55
N PRO A 115 -4.28 -4.09 18.76
CA PRO A 115 -3.86 -4.92 17.64
C PRO A 115 -3.36 -6.28 18.14
N VAL A 116 -3.50 -7.30 17.30
CA VAL A 116 -2.89 -8.60 17.56
C VAL A 116 -1.45 -8.55 17.10
N TYR A 117 -0.55 -8.92 18.00
CA TYR A 117 0.87 -8.90 17.77
C TYR A 117 1.42 -10.32 17.58
N HIS A 118 2.25 -10.45 16.56
CA HIS A 118 3.04 -11.63 16.33
C HIS A 118 4.50 -11.26 16.09
N SER A 119 5.38 -12.18 16.46
CA SER A 119 6.79 -12.11 16.12
C SER A 119 7.29 -13.49 15.75
N PHE A 120 8.17 -13.57 14.76
CA PHE A 120 8.81 -14.81 14.36
C PHE A 120 10.27 -14.56 13.99
N ASP A 121 11.10 -15.58 14.21
CA ASP A 121 12.50 -15.55 13.80
C ASP A 121 12.58 -15.79 12.29
N ALA A 122 12.90 -14.75 11.53
CA ALA A 122 13.16 -14.83 10.12
C ALA A 122 14.50 -15.50 9.82
N SER A 123 15.33 -15.87 10.81
CA SER A 123 16.67 -16.48 10.66
C SER A 123 17.68 -15.68 9.83
N CYS A 124 17.35 -14.44 9.45
CA CYS A 124 18.17 -13.55 8.64
C CYS A 124 17.96 -12.08 9.04
N PHE A 125 18.93 -11.22 8.75
CA PHE A 125 18.83 -9.78 8.99
C PHE A 125 18.05 -9.13 7.86
N VAL A 126 16.79 -8.80 8.11
CA VAL A 126 15.91 -8.20 7.12
C VAL A 126 16.31 -6.74 6.87
N GLN A 127 16.50 -6.38 5.61
CA GLN A 127 16.89 -5.03 5.17
C GLN A 127 15.76 -4.25 4.51
N SER A 128 14.87 -4.93 3.80
CA SER A 128 13.73 -4.29 3.13
C SER A 128 12.55 -5.23 3.09
N ILE A 129 11.35 -4.68 3.30
CA ILE A 129 10.08 -5.40 3.22
C ILE A 129 9.19 -4.69 2.19
N ALA A 130 8.60 -5.47 1.29
CA ALA A 130 7.49 -5.05 0.44
C ALA A 130 6.29 -5.96 0.73
N LEU A 131 5.25 -5.41 1.37
CA LEU A 131 4.03 -6.13 1.65
C LEU A 131 3.11 -6.06 0.42
N LEU A 132 2.64 -7.22 -0.05
CA LEU A 132 1.72 -7.24 -1.18
C LEU A 132 0.30 -6.81 -0.75
N PRO A 133 -0.50 -6.26 -1.69
CA PRO A 133 -1.87 -5.89 -1.40
C PRO A 133 -2.64 -7.05 -0.72
N GLY A 134 -3.36 -6.74 0.36
CA GLY A 134 -4.12 -7.74 1.12
C GLY A 134 -3.31 -8.43 2.22
N GLY A 135 -2.01 -8.13 2.30
CA GLY A 135 -1.15 -8.51 3.42
C GLY A 135 -0.98 -10.01 3.62
N LYS A 136 -1.33 -10.84 2.62
CA LYS A 136 -1.13 -12.29 2.66
C LYS A 136 0.34 -12.65 2.44
N TYR A 137 0.98 -11.98 1.49
CA TYR A 137 2.37 -12.25 1.13
C TYR A 137 3.24 -11.02 1.37
N SER A 138 4.49 -11.28 1.76
CA SER A 138 5.52 -10.27 1.96
C SER A 138 6.79 -10.69 1.24
N VAL A 139 7.40 -9.77 0.50
CA VAL A 139 8.69 -9.96 -0.14
C VAL A 139 9.75 -9.26 0.68
N VAL A 140 10.79 -9.99 1.05
CA VAL A 140 11.80 -9.55 1.99
C VAL A 140 13.18 -9.67 1.37
N VAL A 141 13.97 -8.60 1.42
CA VAL A 141 15.41 -8.68 1.16
C VAL A 141 16.10 -8.83 2.50
N ALA A 142 16.88 -9.88 2.66
CA ALA A 142 17.56 -10.18 3.91
C ALA A 142 19.00 -10.62 3.70
N ARG A 143 19.84 -10.37 4.70
CA ARG A 143 21.23 -10.79 4.76
C ARG A 143 21.36 -11.97 5.72
N GLU A 144 21.94 -13.05 5.23
CA GLU A 144 22.20 -14.21 6.07
C GLU A 144 23.44 -13.98 6.96
N PRO A 145 23.34 -14.23 8.28
CA PRO A 145 24.46 -13.98 9.21
C PRO A 145 25.68 -14.89 8.95
N SER A 146 25.45 -16.11 8.51
CA SER A 146 26.46 -17.18 8.42
C SER A 146 27.48 -16.94 7.29
N ASN A 147 27.01 -16.51 6.13
CA ASN A 147 27.82 -16.35 4.92
C ASN A 147 27.82 -14.91 4.37
N GLY A 148 27.00 -14.02 4.93
CA GLY A 148 26.85 -12.64 4.49
C GLY A 148 26.16 -12.47 3.14
N LEU A 149 25.60 -13.54 2.55
CA LEU A 149 24.86 -13.48 1.30
C LEU A 149 23.53 -12.77 1.49
N TYR A 150 23.06 -12.16 0.40
CA TYR A 150 21.76 -11.51 0.33
C TYR A 150 20.77 -12.43 -0.36
N TYR A 151 19.56 -12.49 0.19
CA TYR A 151 18.47 -13.28 -0.35
C TYR A 151 17.23 -12.41 -0.53
N LEU A 152 16.47 -12.74 -1.57
CA LEU A 152 15.07 -12.37 -1.69
C LEU A 152 14.23 -13.54 -1.19
N VAL A 153 13.37 -13.30 -0.21
CA VAL A 153 12.51 -14.31 0.42
C VAL A 153 11.05 -13.89 0.27
N LEU A 154 10.20 -14.81 -0.19
CA LEU A 154 8.74 -14.64 -0.13
C LEU A 154 8.22 -15.31 1.14
N TRP A 155 7.50 -14.54 1.94
CA TRP A 155 6.83 -14.99 3.16
C TRP A 155 5.32 -15.00 2.97
N GLU A 156 4.66 -16.05 3.46
CA GLU A 156 3.24 -16.05 3.78
C GLU A 156 3.06 -15.51 5.20
N VAL A 157 2.32 -14.41 5.33
CA VAL A 157 2.13 -13.66 6.58
C VAL A 157 0.73 -13.88 7.18
N ASP A 158 -0.13 -14.61 6.45
CA ASP A 158 -1.54 -14.80 6.77
C ASP A 158 -1.98 -16.25 6.60
N ARG A 159 -1.32 -17.16 7.32
CA ARG A 159 -1.69 -18.58 7.26
C ARG A 159 -2.75 -18.89 8.31
N LEU A 160 -3.92 -19.31 7.84
CA LEU A 160 -5.13 -19.53 8.65
C LEU A 160 -5.13 -20.88 9.36
N ASP A 161 -4.55 -21.89 8.71
CA ASP A 161 -4.82 -23.31 9.01
C ASP A 161 -3.67 -24.02 9.74
N SER A 162 -2.60 -23.31 10.12
CA SER A 162 -1.39 -23.93 10.67
C SER A 162 -1.00 -23.39 12.05
N SER A 163 -0.37 -24.26 12.84
CA SER A 163 0.30 -23.90 14.10
C SER A 163 1.38 -22.82 13.90
N ARG A 164 1.95 -22.74 12.68
CA ARG A 164 2.86 -21.68 12.22
C ARG A 164 2.09 -20.67 11.38
N ARG A 165 1.89 -19.45 11.89
CA ARG A 165 1.22 -18.35 11.16
C ARG A 165 2.06 -17.74 10.04
N PHE A 166 3.37 -17.97 10.07
CA PHE A 166 4.35 -17.37 9.16
C PHE A 166 5.22 -18.47 8.55
N CYS A 167 5.40 -18.43 7.23
CA CYS A 167 6.18 -19.43 6.51
C CYS A 167 6.94 -18.76 5.36
N ALA A 168 8.23 -19.09 5.23
CA ALA A 168 8.96 -18.73 4.03
C ALA A 168 8.56 -19.75 2.93
N ILE A 169 8.11 -19.25 1.79
CA ILE A 169 7.62 -20.08 0.67
C ILE A 169 8.69 -20.24 -0.41
N ALA A 170 9.48 -19.19 -0.61
CA ALA A 170 10.47 -19.12 -1.68
C ALA A 170 11.68 -18.31 -1.27
N ARG A 171 12.87 -18.68 -1.78
CA ARG A 171 14.07 -17.85 -1.68
C ARG A 171 14.88 -17.85 -2.97
N THR A 172 15.62 -16.78 -3.22
CA THR A 172 16.65 -16.72 -4.27
C THR A 172 17.81 -15.81 -3.85
N VAL A 173 19.01 -16.08 -4.36
CA VAL A 173 20.23 -15.33 -4.03
C VAL A 173 20.28 -14.01 -4.82
N LEU A 174 20.68 -12.94 -4.15
CA LEU A 174 20.91 -11.62 -4.72
C LEU A 174 22.41 -11.30 -4.81
N SER A 175 22.77 -10.39 -5.71
CA SER A 175 24.15 -9.92 -5.89
C SER A 175 24.65 -9.00 -4.77
N GLY A 176 23.75 -8.48 -3.94
CA GLY A 176 24.06 -7.56 -2.85
C GLY A 176 22.79 -6.96 -2.22
N PRO A 177 22.93 -5.94 -1.35
CA PRO A 177 21.79 -5.30 -0.69
C PRO A 177 20.90 -4.58 -1.72
N ALA A 178 19.60 -4.57 -1.45
CA ALA A 178 18.65 -3.80 -2.25
C ALA A 178 18.67 -2.33 -1.83
N THR A 179 18.74 -1.44 -2.81
CA THR A 179 18.55 0.01 -2.64
C THR A 179 17.09 0.41 -2.81
N GLU A 180 16.38 -0.31 -3.68
CA GLU A 180 14.95 -0.13 -3.95
C GLU A 180 14.29 -1.50 -4.05
N LEU A 181 13.07 -1.64 -3.49
CA LEU A 181 12.28 -2.86 -3.54
C LEU A 181 10.80 -2.51 -3.75
N GLN A 182 10.18 -3.10 -4.76
CA GLN A 182 8.73 -3.09 -4.95
C GLN A 182 8.24 -4.48 -5.33
N ALA A 183 7.02 -4.80 -4.89
CA ALA A 183 6.34 -6.04 -5.26
C ALA A 183 4.86 -5.76 -5.54
N GLN A 184 4.31 -6.39 -6.58
CA GLN A 184 2.91 -6.28 -6.94
C GLN A 184 2.43 -7.56 -7.61
N TYR A 185 1.14 -7.87 -7.51
CA TYR A 185 0.53 -8.88 -8.36
C TYR A 185 0.37 -8.35 -9.78
N MET A 186 0.79 -9.13 -10.78
CA MET A 186 0.66 -8.78 -12.21
C MET A 186 0.34 -10.01 -13.05
N ILE A 187 -0.21 -9.79 -14.25
CA ILE A 187 -0.26 -10.80 -15.31
C ILE A 187 0.97 -10.58 -16.20
N VAL A 188 1.84 -11.58 -16.30
CA VAL A 188 2.98 -11.57 -17.20
C VAL A 188 2.87 -12.78 -18.10
N ASP A 189 2.72 -12.54 -19.41
CA ASP A 189 2.60 -13.60 -20.43
C ASP A 189 1.47 -14.59 -20.07
N ASP A 190 0.30 -14.05 -19.75
CA ASP A 190 -0.92 -14.75 -19.32
C ASP A 190 -0.82 -15.52 -17.98
N ALA A 191 0.34 -15.52 -17.33
CA ALA A 191 0.51 -16.08 -16.00
C ALA A 191 0.27 -15.03 -14.91
N LYS A 192 -0.49 -15.40 -13.87
CA LYS A 192 -0.72 -14.56 -12.69
C LYS A 192 0.47 -14.74 -11.73
N CYS A 193 1.19 -13.66 -11.46
CA CYS A 193 2.47 -13.72 -10.76
C CYS A 193 2.57 -12.64 -9.69
N ILE A 194 3.43 -12.88 -8.70
CA ILE A 194 4.04 -11.81 -7.91
C ILE A 194 5.27 -11.35 -8.70
N VAL A 195 5.27 -10.09 -9.11
CA VAL A 195 6.40 -9.45 -9.77
C VAL A 195 7.13 -8.62 -8.74
N VAL A 196 8.44 -8.85 -8.63
CA VAL A 196 9.35 -8.12 -7.75
C VAL A 196 10.33 -7.35 -8.61
N ALA A 197 10.38 -6.04 -8.43
CA ALA A 197 11.39 -5.20 -9.05
C ALA A 197 12.28 -4.61 -7.97
N LEU A 198 13.58 -4.75 -8.16
CA LEU A 198 14.58 -4.30 -7.20
C LEU A 198 15.82 -3.73 -7.90
N ASP A 199 16.42 -2.74 -7.28
CA ASP A 199 17.78 -2.30 -7.59
C ASP A 199 18.72 -2.81 -6.49
N THR A 200 19.87 -3.37 -6.88
CA THR A 200 20.84 -3.95 -5.94
C THR A 200 22.22 -3.36 -6.19
N ARG A 201 22.96 -3.08 -5.12
CA ARG A 201 24.37 -2.70 -5.23
C ARG A 201 25.22 -3.96 -5.31
N ASP A 202 26.03 -4.12 -6.35
CA ASP A 202 26.93 -5.27 -6.44
C ASP A 202 28.00 -5.16 -5.34
N ALA A 203 28.13 -6.18 -4.50
CA ALA A 203 29.09 -6.16 -3.39
C ALA A 203 30.55 -6.10 -3.87
N ASN A 204 30.82 -6.60 -5.08
CA ASN A 204 32.18 -6.75 -5.62
C ASN A 204 32.53 -5.76 -6.74
N GLN A 205 31.56 -4.98 -7.23
CA GLN A 205 31.74 -4.10 -8.39
C GLN A 205 31.16 -2.70 -8.15
N SER A 206 31.72 -1.70 -8.82
CA SER A 206 31.24 -0.30 -8.75
C SER A 206 29.94 -0.06 -9.55
N GLY A 207 29.03 -1.03 -9.55
CA GLY A 207 27.82 -1.00 -10.37
C GLY A 207 26.59 -1.47 -9.61
N ASN A 208 25.44 -1.07 -10.13
CA ASN A 208 24.15 -1.51 -9.65
C ASN A 208 23.55 -2.53 -10.63
N THR A 209 22.71 -3.42 -10.11
CA THR A 209 21.97 -4.39 -10.90
C THR A 209 20.48 -4.23 -10.63
N PHE A 210 19.79 -3.74 -11.65
CA PHE A 210 18.34 -3.71 -11.73
C PHE A 210 17.82 -5.07 -12.16
N GLN A 211 16.94 -5.66 -11.36
CA GLN A 211 16.35 -6.97 -11.60
C GLN A 211 14.83 -6.91 -11.48
N ILE A 212 14.16 -7.65 -12.37
CA ILE A 212 12.73 -7.95 -12.28
C ILE A 212 12.63 -9.46 -12.20
N LEU A 213 12.02 -9.94 -11.13
CA LEU A 213 11.80 -11.35 -10.86
C LEU A 213 10.29 -11.62 -10.85
N GLY A 214 9.89 -12.77 -11.34
CA GLY A 214 8.53 -13.27 -11.24
C GLY A 214 8.48 -14.53 -10.38
N ILE A 215 7.36 -14.75 -9.72
CA ILE A 215 6.99 -16.05 -9.15
C ILE A 215 5.51 -16.29 -9.46
N SER A 216 5.21 -17.44 -10.06
CA SER A 216 3.84 -17.80 -10.42
C SER A 216 3.01 -18.04 -9.16
N LEU A 217 1.80 -17.48 -9.11
CA LEU A 217 0.86 -17.70 -8.03
C LEU A 217 0.41 -19.15 -7.96
N GLU A 218 0.32 -19.84 -9.10
CA GLU A 218 0.03 -21.28 -9.15
C GLU A 218 1.13 -22.07 -8.45
N SER A 219 2.40 -21.73 -8.68
CA SER A 219 3.51 -22.40 -7.99
C SER A 219 3.45 -22.15 -6.48
N ILE A 220 3.15 -20.92 -6.06
CA ILE A 220 2.99 -20.57 -4.64
C ILE A 220 1.90 -21.42 -3.98
N GLU A 221 0.75 -21.61 -4.64
CA GLU A 221 -0.34 -22.43 -4.09
C GLU A 221 0.09 -23.88 -3.86
N HIS A 222 0.86 -24.45 -4.79
CA HIS A 222 1.42 -25.79 -4.63
C HIS A 222 2.40 -25.85 -3.44
N PHE A 223 3.23 -24.81 -3.25
CA PHE A 223 4.20 -24.77 -2.14
C PHE A 223 3.52 -24.54 -0.79
N SER A 224 2.54 -23.63 -0.68
CA SER A 224 1.85 -23.32 0.58
C SER A 224 1.14 -24.54 1.19
N VAL A 225 0.70 -25.51 0.38
CA VAL A 225 0.08 -26.75 0.86
C VAL A 225 1.12 -27.79 1.27
N ALA A 226 2.24 -27.86 0.53
CA ALA A 226 3.21 -28.94 0.68
C ALA A 226 4.25 -28.70 1.80
N VAL A 227 4.36 -27.47 2.30
CA VAL A 227 5.57 -27.02 3.00
C VAL A 227 5.27 -26.28 4.30
N ASP A 228 5.82 -26.79 5.41
CA ASP A 228 5.93 -26.10 6.71
C ASP A 228 7.39 -25.68 6.99
N PHE A 229 8.12 -25.18 5.99
CA PHE A 229 9.54 -24.84 6.14
C PHE A 229 9.73 -23.48 6.85
N GLY A 230 10.57 -23.46 7.88
CA GLY A 230 11.35 -22.27 8.20
C GLY A 230 12.50 -22.08 7.21
N LEU A 231 13.26 -20.98 7.35
CA LEU A 231 14.37 -20.69 6.44
C LEU A 231 15.49 -21.74 6.46
N ARG A 232 15.68 -22.43 7.59
CA ARG A 232 16.72 -23.47 7.72
C ARG A 232 16.38 -24.70 6.88
N GLU A 233 15.10 -25.03 6.81
CA GLU A 233 14.60 -26.17 6.07
C GLU A 233 14.71 -25.98 4.53
N PHE A 234 14.93 -24.76 4.03
CA PHE A 234 15.27 -24.55 2.62
C PHE A 234 16.66 -25.08 2.24
N GLU A 235 17.56 -25.33 3.19
CA GLU A 235 18.85 -25.96 2.91
C GLU A 235 18.67 -27.40 2.42
N ASP A 236 17.62 -28.08 2.89
CA ASP A 236 17.31 -29.46 2.51
C ASP A 236 16.68 -29.57 1.11
N TYR A 237 16.22 -28.46 0.52
CA TYR A 237 15.54 -28.41 -0.78
C TYR A 237 16.17 -27.39 -1.75
N PRO A 238 17.46 -27.56 -2.14
CA PRO A 238 18.19 -26.58 -2.95
C PRO A 238 17.65 -26.40 -4.38
N ASN A 239 16.78 -27.30 -4.85
CA ASN A 239 16.31 -27.31 -6.23
C ASN A 239 15.05 -26.47 -6.48
N ILE A 240 14.40 -25.94 -5.44
CA ILE A 240 13.21 -25.10 -5.62
C ILE A 240 13.68 -23.66 -5.82
N GLN A 241 13.87 -23.27 -7.08
CA GLN A 241 14.06 -21.86 -7.49
C GLN A 241 12.75 -21.35 -8.11
N PRO A 242 11.78 -20.92 -7.29
CA PRO A 242 10.47 -20.54 -7.80
C PRO A 242 10.48 -19.12 -8.39
N PHE A 243 11.51 -18.33 -8.07
CA PHE A 243 11.77 -17.05 -8.71
C PHE A 243 12.44 -17.27 -10.06
N TYR A 244 11.83 -16.76 -11.11
CA TYR A 244 12.42 -16.72 -12.44
C TYR A 244 12.75 -15.26 -12.83
N VAL A 245 13.87 -15.09 -13.54
CA VAL A 245 14.34 -13.77 -13.94
C VAL A 245 13.57 -13.31 -15.17
N LEU A 246 12.71 -12.30 -15.01
CA LEU A 246 12.01 -11.64 -16.10
C LEU A 246 12.94 -10.67 -16.83
N HIS A 247 13.73 -9.91 -16.07
CA HIS A 247 14.69 -8.97 -16.62
C HIS A 247 15.86 -8.77 -15.67
N ARG A 248 17.08 -8.66 -16.20
CA ARG A 248 18.27 -8.31 -15.42
C ARG A 248 19.16 -7.39 -16.22
N ARG A 249 19.59 -6.29 -15.63
CA ARG A 249 20.50 -5.35 -16.29
C ARG A 249 21.41 -4.65 -15.29
N ARG A 250 22.70 -4.62 -15.63
CA ARG A 250 23.69 -3.78 -14.94
C ARG A 250 23.58 -2.34 -15.41
N HIS A 251 23.76 -1.41 -14.48
CA HIS A 251 23.84 0.02 -14.75
C HIS A 251 24.78 0.71 -13.78
N GLN A 252 25.32 1.84 -14.22
CA GLN A 252 26.22 2.68 -13.41
C GLN A 252 25.46 3.83 -12.72
N SER A 253 24.30 4.20 -13.27
CA SER A 253 23.45 5.28 -12.79
C SER A 253 22.64 4.86 -11.56
N MET A 254 22.50 5.70 -10.55
CA MET A 254 21.58 5.42 -9.45
C MET A 254 20.12 5.37 -9.94
N ILE A 255 19.34 4.41 -9.45
CA ILE A 255 17.88 4.40 -9.51
C ILE A 255 17.37 4.94 -8.17
N THR A 256 16.55 6.00 -8.21
CA THR A 256 16.10 6.72 -7.00
C THR A 256 14.61 6.56 -6.69
N SER A 257 13.85 6.00 -7.62
CA SER A 257 12.43 5.72 -7.44
C SER A 257 12.03 4.62 -8.41
N LEU A 258 11.24 3.68 -7.92
CA LEU A 258 10.84 2.47 -8.64
C LEU A 258 9.36 2.22 -8.35
N THR A 259 8.58 1.94 -9.39
CA THR A 259 7.16 1.63 -9.27
C THR A 259 6.77 0.56 -10.28
N LEU A 260 5.95 -0.37 -9.84
CA LEU A 260 5.35 -1.43 -10.64
C LEU A 260 3.90 -1.05 -10.91
N GLU A 261 3.44 -1.19 -12.15
CA GLU A 261 2.04 -0.91 -12.49
C GLU A 261 1.60 -1.60 -13.79
N THR A 262 0.30 -1.83 -13.95
CA THR A 262 -0.28 -2.32 -15.22
C THR A 262 -0.69 -1.14 -16.10
N ILE A 263 0.00 -0.94 -17.21
CA ILE A 263 -0.27 0.14 -18.17
C ILE A 263 -0.92 -0.43 -19.42
N HIS A 264 -2.16 -0.01 -19.72
CA HIS A 264 -2.95 -0.48 -20.87
C HIS A 264 -3.05 -2.02 -20.92
N GLY A 265 -3.28 -2.64 -19.76
CA GLY A 265 -3.36 -4.10 -19.62
C GLY A 265 -2.02 -4.82 -19.71
N LYS A 266 -0.89 -4.11 -19.77
CA LYS A 266 0.44 -4.72 -19.84
C LYS A 266 1.26 -4.46 -18.58
N PRO A 267 2.01 -5.44 -18.07
CA PRO A 267 2.86 -5.26 -16.90
C PRO A 267 4.04 -4.35 -17.26
N CYS A 268 4.24 -3.31 -16.45
CA CYS A 268 5.28 -2.33 -16.65
C CYS A 268 6.00 -2.03 -15.34
N VAL A 269 7.26 -1.68 -15.46
CA VAL A 269 8.03 -1.06 -14.38
C VAL A 269 8.41 0.35 -14.83
N ALA A 270 8.26 1.33 -13.95
CA ALA A 270 8.82 2.66 -14.14
C ALA A 270 9.86 2.94 -13.08
N PHE A 271 10.92 3.63 -13.47
CA PHE A 271 11.98 4.03 -12.55
C PHE A 271 12.67 5.31 -13.00
N VAL A 272 13.26 6.02 -12.04
CA VAL A 272 14.02 7.24 -12.30
C VAL A 272 15.50 6.90 -12.45
N ARG A 273 16.11 7.28 -13.57
CA ARG A 273 17.53 7.10 -13.86
C ARG A 273 18.27 8.43 -13.74
N ASN A 274 19.43 8.44 -13.07
CA ASN A 274 20.26 9.64 -12.86
C ASN A 274 19.47 10.81 -12.22
N GLY A 275 18.44 10.48 -11.43
CA GLY A 275 17.57 11.48 -10.83
C GLY A 275 16.81 12.37 -11.83
N THR A 276 16.79 12.10 -13.13
CA THR A 276 16.24 13.07 -14.11
C THR A 276 15.42 12.42 -15.22
N GLU A 277 15.81 11.24 -15.69
CA GLU A 277 15.11 10.54 -16.77
C GLU A 277 14.15 9.52 -16.19
N ILE A 278 12.87 9.62 -16.54
CA ILE A 278 11.89 8.59 -16.18
C ILE A 278 11.92 7.53 -17.28
N MET A 279 12.24 6.31 -16.86
CA MET A 279 12.30 5.14 -17.71
C MET A 279 11.06 4.30 -17.42
N MET A 280 10.34 3.89 -18.46
CA MET A 280 9.31 2.87 -18.39
C MET A 280 9.75 1.67 -19.21
N GLN A 281 9.59 0.48 -18.66
CA GLN A 281 9.89 -0.77 -19.32
C GLN A 281 8.67 -1.67 -19.25
N ASN A 282 8.22 -2.12 -20.42
CA ASN A 282 7.26 -3.21 -20.50
C ASN A 282 7.96 -4.52 -20.12
N ILE A 283 7.42 -5.23 -19.13
CA ILE A 283 8.07 -6.39 -18.53
C ILE A 283 8.10 -7.56 -19.51
N SER A 284 6.96 -7.88 -20.14
CA SER A 284 6.83 -8.97 -21.12
C SER A 284 7.74 -8.80 -22.34
N SER A 285 7.78 -7.60 -22.94
CA SER A 285 8.53 -7.37 -24.18
C SER A 285 9.96 -6.88 -23.99
N GLY A 286 10.34 -6.50 -22.76
CA GLY A 286 11.61 -5.84 -22.46
C GLY A 286 11.79 -4.45 -23.07
N ARG A 287 10.82 -3.96 -23.87
CA ARG A 287 10.90 -2.66 -24.55
C ARG A 287 10.86 -1.52 -23.56
N ARG A 288 11.67 -0.49 -23.82
CA ARG A 288 11.84 0.67 -22.94
C ARG A 288 11.49 1.97 -23.63
N VAL A 289 10.82 2.84 -22.91
CA VAL A 289 10.59 4.24 -23.28
C VAL A 289 11.19 5.09 -22.18
N GLY A 290 12.14 5.94 -22.53
CA GLY A 290 12.66 6.97 -21.64
C GLY A 290 12.04 8.31 -22.03
N PHE A 291 11.64 9.09 -21.05
CA PHE A 291 11.28 10.49 -21.25
C PHE A 291 11.91 11.33 -20.16
N ALA A 292 12.44 12.48 -20.57
CA ALA A 292 12.86 13.53 -19.65
C ALA A 292 11.64 14.44 -19.44
N PRO A 293 11.13 14.55 -18.21
CA PRO A 293 10.06 15.48 -17.93
C PRO A 293 10.57 16.91 -18.22
N ILE A 294 9.72 17.72 -18.86
CA ILE A 294 10.11 19.06 -19.35
C ILE A 294 10.67 19.85 -18.17
N ASN A 295 11.78 20.57 -18.36
CA ASN A 295 12.24 21.51 -17.34
C ASN A 295 11.29 22.73 -17.39
N PRO A 296 10.42 22.91 -16.39
CA PRO A 296 9.41 23.97 -16.44
C PRO A 296 10.04 25.38 -16.52
N PHE A 297 11.31 25.52 -16.10
CA PHE A 297 12.03 26.79 -16.12
C PHE A 297 12.60 27.16 -17.50
N THR A 298 12.55 26.26 -18.49
CA THR A 298 13.13 26.50 -19.83
C THR A 298 12.17 27.13 -20.84
N GLN A 299 10.87 27.27 -20.52
CA GLN A 299 9.87 27.70 -21.51
C GLN A 299 9.32 29.11 -21.29
N ASP A 300 9.28 29.63 -20.06
CA ASP A 300 8.62 30.92 -19.77
C ASP A 300 9.46 31.89 -18.91
N LEU A 301 10.66 31.50 -18.48
CA LEU A 301 11.42 32.24 -17.44
C LEU A 301 12.78 32.77 -17.88
N ASP A 302 13.07 32.78 -19.19
CA ASP A 302 14.31 33.33 -19.77
C ASP A 302 14.59 34.80 -19.40
N ASN A 303 13.65 35.51 -18.76
CA ASN A 303 13.82 36.92 -18.37
C ASN A 303 13.69 37.23 -16.86
N ALA A 304 13.31 36.29 -15.98
CA ALA A 304 12.94 36.65 -14.59
C ALA A 304 13.65 35.90 -13.45
N LEU A 305 14.38 34.82 -13.69
CA LEU A 305 15.22 34.17 -12.67
C LEU A 305 16.68 34.07 -13.12
N PRO A 306 17.62 34.84 -12.52
CA PRO A 306 19.02 34.89 -12.96
C PRO A 306 19.88 33.68 -12.52
N LEU A 307 19.31 32.68 -11.85
CA LEU A 307 20.09 31.59 -11.24
C LEU A 307 19.91 30.26 -11.99
N PRO A 308 20.99 29.54 -12.33
CA PRO A 308 20.89 28.19 -12.88
C PRO A 308 20.24 27.26 -11.85
N LEU A 309 19.22 26.51 -12.25
CA LEU A 309 18.50 25.56 -11.41
C LEU A 309 18.83 24.11 -11.81
N THR A 310 19.12 23.28 -10.82
CA THR A 310 19.16 21.82 -10.96
C THR A 310 17.80 21.23 -10.60
N CYS A 311 17.40 20.19 -11.31
CA CYS A 311 16.13 19.49 -11.10
C CYS A 311 16.42 18.02 -10.89
N SER A 312 15.88 17.42 -9.83
CA SER A 312 15.94 15.97 -9.61
C SER A 312 14.56 15.39 -9.29
N VAL A 313 14.18 14.31 -9.97
CA VAL A 313 12.96 13.55 -9.69
C VAL A 313 13.21 12.70 -8.43
N LYS A 314 12.43 12.98 -7.39
CA LYS A 314 12.51 12.28 -6.10
C LYS A 314 11.59 11.07 -6.04
N SER A 315 10.42 11.16 -6.65
CA SER A 315 9.44 10.07 -6.61
C SER A 315 8.58 10.08 -7.87
N ILE A 316 8.16 8.89 -8.29
CA ILE A 316 7.17 8.71 -9.36
C ILE A 316 6.09 7.73 -8.91
N THR A 317 4.88 7.92 -9.41
CA THR A 317 3.78 6.97 -9.24
C THR A 317 2.95 6.94 -10.51
N ILE A 318 2.68 5.74 -11.02
CA ILE A 318 1.83 5.57 -12.20
C ILE A 318 0.38 5.51 -11.73
N LEU A 319 -0.48 6.30 -12.37
CA LEU A 319 -1.91 6.39 -12.13
C LEU A 319 -2.61 5.78 -13.35
N SER A 320 -2.55 4.45 -13.46
CA SER A 320 -2.94 3.70 -14.65
C SER A 320 -4.41 3.92 -15.02
N ALA A 321 -5.30 3.90 -14.03
CA ALA A 321 -6.72 4.16 -14.21
C ALA A 321 -7.01 5.57 -14.77
N GLN A 322 -6.16 6.54 -14.45
CA GLN A 322 -6.26 7.93 -14.91
C GLN A 322 -5.44 8.19 -16.18
N LYS A 323 -4.64 7.22 -16.63
CA LYS A 323 -3.65 7.39 -17.72
C LYS A 323 -2.70 8.56 -17.44
N LEU A 324 -2.26 8.69 -16.18
CA LEU A 324 -1.34 9.74 -15.74
C LEU A 324 -0.08 9.14 -15.09
N ILE A 325 0.97 9.95 -15.06
CA ILE A 325 2.19 9.72 -14.28
C ILE A 325 2.31 10.91 -13.34
N PHE A 326 2.30 10.63 -12.05
CA PHE A 326 2.56 11.64 -11.02
C PHE A 326 4.06 11.65 -10.71
N VAL A 327 4.65 12.84 -10.71
CA VAL A 327 6.08 13.05 -10.56
C VAL A 327 6.30 14.09 -9.47
N VAL A 328 7.14 13.77 -8.48
CA VAL A 328 7.64 14.75 -7.53
C VAL A 328 9.07 15.10 -7.86
N ARG A 329 9.32 16.37 -8.13
CA ARG A 329 10.63 16.90 -8.50
C ARG A 329 11.11 17.88 -7.46
N GLU A 330 12.36 17.75 -7.04
CA GLU A 330 13.09 18.75 -6.27
C GLU A 330 13.85 19.68 -7.22
N VAL A 331 13.77 20.98 -6.95
CA VAL A 331 14.44 22.04 -7.68
C VAL A 331 15.38 22.76 -6.72
N VAL A 332 16.67 22.74 -7.03
CA VAL A 332 17.72 23.33 -6.19
C VAL A 332 18.52 24.33 -7.02
N PRO A 333 18.79 25.55 -6.51
CA PRO A 333 19.73 26.47 -7.14
C PRO A 333 21.12 25.84 -7.28
N THR A 334 21.80 26.07 -8.41
CA THR A 334 23.12 25.48 -8.70
C THR A 334 24.26 26.28 -8.08
N GLU A 335 24.06 27.58 -7.85
CA GLU A 335 25.11 28.45 -7.29
C GLU A 335 25.17 28.34 -5.76
N GLU A 336 26.38 28.15 -5.21
CA GLU A 336 26.63 28.07 -3.77
C GLU A 336 26.16 29.33 -3.02
N SER A 337 26.22 30.49 -3.68
CA SER A 337 25.70 31.77 -3.17
C SER A 337 24.19 31.72 -2.87
N ALA A 338 23.45 30.86 -3.58
CA ALA A 338 22.01 30.69 -3.46
C ALA A 338 21.62 29.54 -2.52
N CYS A 339 22.57 28.91 -1.81
CA CYS A 339 22.32 27.84 -0.82
C CYS A 339 21.38 28.24 0.33
N GLN A 340 21.06 29.53 0.47
CA GLN A 340 20.06 30.02 1.42
C GLN A 340 18.61 29.86 0.93
N ILE A 341 18.39 29.66 -0.37
CA ILE A 341 17.05 29.45 -0.91
C ILE A 341 16.68 27.97 -0.67
N PRO A 342 15.58 27.69 0.07
CA PRO A 342 15.16 26.32 0.29
C PRO A 342 14.80 25.65 -1.05
N PRO A 343 15.10 24.35 -1.22
CA PRO A 343 14.70 23.63 -2.41
C PRO A 343 13.18 23.67 -2.56
N ARG A 344 12.73 23.71 -3.81
CA ARG A 344 11.32 23.76 -4.18
C ARG A 344 10.89 22.40 -4.68
N TYR A 345 9.68 21.97 -4.35
CA TYR A 345 9.11 20.73 -4.86
C TYR A 345 8.01 21.03 -5.85
N LEU A 346 8.07 20.39 -7.01
CA LEU A 346 7.06 20.45 -8.04
C LEU A 346 6.32 19.12 -8.08
N PHE A 347 5.00 19.19 -8.03
CA PHE A 347 4.10 18.04 -8.14
C PHE A 347 3.48 18.07 -9.54
N GLU A 348 4.04 17.27 -10.44
CA GLU A 348 3.76 17.31 -11.87
C GLU A 348 2.92 16.10 -12.29
N PHE A 349 1.95 16.34 -13.17
CA PHE A 349 1.16 15.30 -13.81
C PHE A 349 1.51 15.23 -15.30
N TYR A 350 1.93 14.06 -15.76
CA TYR A 350 2.19 13.79 -17.18
C TYR A 350 1.18 12.80 -17.73
N GLN A 351 0.83 12.96 -19.00
CA GLN A 351 0.01 11.96 -19.68
C GLN A 351 0.82 10.68 -19.90
N LEU A 352 0.24 9.53 -19.54
CA LEU A 352 0.82 8.23 -19.82
C LEU A 352 0.88 8.00 -21.35
N PRO A 353 2.01 7.54 -21.91
CA PRO A 353 2.10 7.20 -23.34
C PRO A 353 0.99 6.26 -23.77
N ARG A 354 0.46 6.45 -24.97
CA ARG A 354 -0.62 5.57 -25.49
C ARG A 354 -0.11 4.17 -25.78
N SER A 355 1.19 4.03 -26.03
CA SER A 355 1.86 2.75 -26.19
C SER A 355 3.28 2.82 -25.65
N ALA A 356 3.76 1.70 -25.10
CA ALA A 356 5.17 1.49 -24.76
C ALA A 356 6.10 1.47 -26.01
N SER A 357 5.55 1.62 -27.22
CA SER A 357 6.31 1.76 -28.46
C SER A 357 6.34 3.19 -29.00
N GLU A 358 5.67 4.15 -28.34
CA GLU A 358 5.73 5.53 -28.81
C GLU A 358 7.18 6.05 -28.72
N PRO A 359 7.69 6.71 -29.77
CA PRO A 359 9.05 7.24 -29.78
C PRO A 359 9.24 8.23 -28.63
N ARG A 360 10.49 8.43 -28.22
CA ARG A 360 10.88 9.44 -27.22
C ARG A 360 10.25 10.79 -27.58
N ARG A 361 9.18 11.13 -26.87
CA ARG A 361 8.49 12.41 -26.97
C ARG A 361 8.46 13.03 -25.59
N ARG A 362 8.51 14.36 -25.56
CA ARG A 362 8.19 15.12 -24.35
C ARG A 362 6.74 14.81 -23.99
N LEU A 363 6.50 14.35 -22.76
CA LEU A 363 5.13 14.16 -22.31
C LEU A 363 4.52 15.53 -22.03
N PRO A 364 3.26 15.76 -22.43
CA PRO A 364 2.58 16.99 -22.09
C PRO A 364 2.44 17.07 -20.57
N LEU A 365 2.92 18.18 -20.00
CA LEU A 365 2.66 18.54 -18.61
C LEU A 365 1.19 18.97 -18.53
N PHE A 366 0.42 18.28 -17.69
CA PHE A 366 -1.01 18.53 -17.51
C PHE A 366 -1.26 19.56 -16.40
N HIS A 367 -0.58 19.38 -15.28
CA HIS A 367 -0.74 20.22 -14.10
C HIS A 367 0.53 20.19 -13.26
N SER A 368 0.87 21.32 -12.64
CA SER A 368 1.99 21.44 -11.70
C SER A 368 1.55 22.23 -10.48
N VAL A 369 1.91 21.75 -9.30
CA VAL A 369 1.74 22.47 -8.02
C VAL A 369 3.12 22.65 -7.40
N GLU A 370 3.46 23.88 -7.06
CA GLU A 370 4.73 24.24 -6.43
C GLU A 370 4.62 24.27 -4.90
N GLN A 371 5.67 23.83 -4.22
CA GLN A 371 5.80 23.87 -2.77
C GLN A 371 7.19 24.31 -2.33
N ASN A 372 7.24 25.32 -1.46
CA ASN A 372 8.48 25.91 -0.95
C ASN A 372 8.85 25.35 0.43
N VAL A 373 9.18 24.06 0.51
CA VAL A 373 9.53 23.38 1.78
C VAL A 373 10.66 22.40 1.49
N LYS A 374 11.77 22.45 2.24
CA LYS A 374 12.83 21.44 2.11
C LYS A 374 12.37 20.08 2.62
N LEU A 375 12.43 19.05 1.79
CA LEU A 375 12.05 17.68 2.16
C LEU A 375 13.29 16.77 2.10
N ASP A 376 13.68 16.10 3.19
CA ASP A 376 14.80 15.15 3.18
C ASP A 376 14.46 13.87 2.42
N PHE A 377 13.19 13.49 2.45
CA PHE A 377 12.65 12.38 1.70
C PHE A 377 11.26 12.73 1.18
N VAL A 378 10.86 12.09 0.08
CA VAL A 378 9.53 12.21 -0.50
C VAL A 378 9.02 10.82 -0.82
N GLN A 379 7.83 10.48 -0.33
CA GLN A 379 7.11 9.27 -0.68
C GLN A 379 5.72 9.62 -1.19
N VAL A 380 5.26 8.90 -2.19
CA VAL A 380 3.94 9.10 -2.79
C VAL A 380 3.14 7.82 -2.63
N PHE A 381 1.90 7.96 -2.18
CA PHE A 381 0.94 6.88 -2.02
C PHE A 381 -0.36 7.23 -2.75
N THR A 382 -1.16 6.23 -3.15
CA THR A 382 -2.52 6.44 -3.74
C THR A 382 -3.61 5.75 -2.92
N THR A 383 -4.80 6.38 -2.75
CA THR A 383 -5.77 6.02 -1.66
C THR A 383 -6.45 4.68 -1.86
N ARG A 384 -6.18 4.00 -2.96
CA ARG A 384 -6.81 2.75 -3.27
C ARG A 384 -5.75 1.70 -3.55
N MET A 385 -5.78 0.68 -2.68
CA MET A 385 -5.74 -0.71 -3.13
C MET A 385 -6.57 -0.77 -4.42
N THR A 386 -5.95 -1.03 -5.56
CA THR A 386 -6.64 -1.13 -6.86
C THR A 386 -7.97 -1.88 -6.68
N PRO A 387 -9.14 -1.22 -6.77
CA PRO A 387 -10.45 -1.88 -6.57
C PRO A 387 -10.74 -2.84 -7.72
N THR A 388 -9.96 -2.72 -8.78
CA THR A 388 -9.83 -3.69 -9.83
C THR A 388 -8.77 -4.66 -9.37
N ASN A 389 -9.16 -5.82 -8.88
CA ASN A 389 -8.41 -7.02 -9.21
C ASN A 389 -8.59 -7.17 -10.74
N PRO A 390 -7.67 -6.71 -11.63
CA PRO A 390 -7.87 -6.87 -13.07
C PRO A 390 -7.99 -8.34 -13.48
N PHE A 391 -7.76 -9.25 -12.54
CA PHE A 391 -7.76 -10.68 -12.72
C PHE A 391 -9.12 -11.34 -12.45
N ASP A 392 -10.14 -10.58 -12.00
CA ASP A 392 -11.49 -11.11 -11.83
C ASP A 392 -12.53 -10.28 -12.59
N SER A 393 -12.90 -10.76 -13.78
CA SER A 393 -13.98 -10.21 -14.59
C SER A 393 -15.35 -10.27 -13.89
N SER A 394 -15.54 -11.15 -12.90
CA SER A 394 -16.83 -11.31 -12.22
C SER A 394 -17.17 -10.14 -11.27
N PHE A 395 -16.16 -9.49 -10.67
CA PHE A 395 -16.36 -8.33 -9.79
C PHE A 395 -16.30 -6.98 -10.53
N THR A 396 -15.73 -6.95 -11.74
CA THR A 396 -15.23 -5.70 -12.34
C THR A 396 -16.18 -5.04 -13.36
N THR A 397 -17.12 -5.77 -13.97
CA THR A 397 -17.82 -5.22 -15.15
C THR A 397 -18.87 -4.13 -14.88
N SER A 398 -19.48 -4.05 -13.69
CA SER A 398 -20.59 -3.10 -13.44
C SER A 398 -20.25 -1.92 -12.53
N THR A 399 -19.19 -1.97 -11.72
CA THR A 399 -18.89 -0.94 -10.69
C THR A 399 -17.74 0.01 -11.05
N ILE A 400 -16.91 -0.30 -12.06
CA ILE A 400 -15.70 0.48 -12.36
C ILE A 400 -15.99 1.84 -13.00
N THR A 401 -17.02 1.94 -13.85
CA THR A 401 -17.24 3.13 -14.69
C THR A 401 -17.67 4.38 -13.93
N GLN A 402 -17.99 4.29 -12.63
CA GLN A 402 -18.43 5.43 -11.81
C GLN A 402 -17.52 5.75 -10.62
N GLN A 403 -16.41 5.03 -10.45
CA GLN A 403 -15.58 5.24 -9.26
C GLN A 403 -14.68 6.46 -9.43
N LYS A 404 -14.92 7.48 -8.59
CA LYS A 404 -14.02 8.62 -8.38
C LYS A 404 -12.57 8.10 -8.21
N PRO A 405 -11.58 8.70 -8.91
CA PRO A 405 -10.18 8.36 -8.73
C PRO A 405 -9.77 8.38 -7.25
N PRO A 406 -8.73 7.62 -6.86
CA PRO A 406 -8.11 7.77 -5.56
C PRO A 406 -7.46 9.14 -5.39
N SER A 407 -7.45 9.66 -4.18
CA SER A 407 -6.58 10.79 -3.81
C SER A 407 -5.12 10.33 -3.78
N ILE A 408 -4.20 11.28 -3.95
CA ILE A 408 -2.76 11.03 -3.88
C ILE A 408 -2.26 11.63 -2.57
N LEU A 409 -1.54 10.84 -1.78
CA LEU A 409 -0.88 11.33 -0.57
C LEU A 409 0.60 11.52 -0.86
N ILE A 410 1.08 12.72 -0.59
CA ILE A 410 2.49 13.08 -0.68
C ILE A 410 2.98 13.23 0.74
N ARG A 411 4.01 12.47 1.09
CA ARG A 411 4.69 12.52 2.37
C ARG A 411 6.10 13.05 2.15
N GLY A 412 6.54 13.98 3.00
CA GLY A 412 7.96 14.29 3.13
C GLY A 412 8.36 14.62 4.56
N GLY A 413 9.61 14.37 4.91
CA GLY A 413 10.19 14.79 6.19
C GLY A 413 11.01 16.06 6.02
N VAL A 414 11.04 16.93 7.03
CA VAL A 414 11.80 18.19 7.06
C VAL A 414 12.80 18.13 8.21
N SER A 415 14.09 18.03 7.90
CA SER A 415 15.19 18.07 8.86
C SER A 415 15.54 19.51 9.17
N VAL A 416 15.72 19.78 10.47
CA VAL A 416 16.01 21.09 11.02
C VAL A 416 17.50 21.38 10.86
N ALA A 417 17.94 21.64 9.64
CA ALA A 417 19.34 21.96 9.36
C ALA A 417 19.68 23.47 9.53
N SER A 418 18.75 24.34 9.94
CA SER A 418 19.01 25.80 10.01
C SER A 418 18.53 26.45 11.32
N GLN A 419 19.45 26.57 12.28
CA GLN A 419 19.66 27.60 13.34
C GLN A 419 18.49 28.32 14.06
N SER A 420 17.23 28.02 13.81
CA SER A 420 16.12 28.45 14.67
C SER A 420 15.46 27.22 15.29
N LEU A 421 15.12 27.33 16.57
CA LEU A 421 14.69 26.30 17.53
C LEU A 421 13.39 25.52 17.16
N GLN A 422 13.06 25.37 15.88
CA GLN A 422 11.84 24.68 15.46
C GLN A 422 12.08 23.19 15.35
N ALA A 423 11.15 22.42 15.92
CA ALA A 423 11.23 20.98 15.94
C ALA A 423 11.02 20.40 14.51
N PRO A 424 11.60 19.22 14.19
CA PRO A 424 11.45 18.58 12.88
C PRO A 424 9.99 18.42 12.50
N MET A 425 9.70 18.62 11.20
CA MET A 425 8.33 18.60 10.70
C MET A 425 8.11 17.46 9.73
N CYS A 426 6.98 16.77 9.84
CA CYS A 426 6.48 15.99 8.72
C CYS A 426 5.53 16.85 7.89
N TYR A 427 5.69 16.78 6.59
CA TYR A 427 4.79 17.33 5.59
C TYR A 427 3.94 16.22 5.01
N VAL A 428 2.63 16.30 5.20
CA VAL A 428 1.67 15.43 4.53
C VAL A 428 0.75 16.30 3.69
N ARG A 429 0.58 15.95 2.41
CA ARG A 429 -0.37 16.63 1.51
C ARG A 429 -1.21 15.63 0.77
N GLN A 430 -2.52 15.81 0.84
CA GLN A 430 -3.46 15.03 0.06
C GLN A 430 -3.88 15.85 -1.17
N LEU A 431 -3.86 15.22 -2.34
CA LEU A 431 -4.40 15.77 -3.58
C LEU A 431 -5.69 15.02 -3.88
N HIS A 432 -6.83 15.70 -3.84
CA HIS A 432 -8.11 15.09 -4.13
C HIS A 432 -8.43 15.18 -5.61
N PRO A 433 -9.00 14.13 -6.21
CA PRO A 433 -9.50 14.20 -7.56
C PRO A 433 -10.82 14.97 -7.55
N VAL A 434 -10.86 16.02 -8.35
CA VAL A 434 -12.02 16.88 -8.58
C VAL A 434 -12.45 16.66 -10.02
N PRO A 435 -13.74 16.35 -10.28
CA PRO A 435 -14.24 16.24 -11.64
C PRO A 435 -13.87 17.49 -12.46
N LEU A 436 -13.43 17.30 -13.71
CA LEU A 436 -13.29 18.42 -14.63
C LEU A 436 -14.68 18.98 -14.95
N ASP A 437 -14.74 20.30 -15.12
CA ASP A 437 -15.96 20.94 -15.61
C ASP A 437 -16.27 20.39 -17.02
N PRO A 438 -17.50 19.92 -17.31
CA PRO A 438 -17.87 19.43 -18.65
C PRO A 438 -17.65 20.47 -19.76
N TYR A 439 -17.52 21.76 -19.43
CA TYR A 439 -17.24 22.84 -20.36
C TYR A 439 -15.74 23.14 -20.53
N GLU A 440 -14.85 22.60 -19.68
CA GLU A 440 -13.42 22.63 -19.99
C GLU A 440 -13.20 21.72 -21.22
N PRO A 441 -12.47 22.18 -22.25
CA PRO A 441 -12.28 21.41 -23.46
C PRO A 441 -11.71 20.05 -23.09
N ALA A 442 -12.46 18.99 -23.36
CA ALA A 442 -12.02 17.63 -23.10
C ALA A 442 -10.68 17.43 -23.80
N PHE A 443 -9.59 17.52 -23.04
CA PHE A 443 -8.26 17.23 -23.54
C PHE A 443 -8.29 15.80 -24.10
N ALA A 444 -7.56 15.57 -25.19
CA ALA A 444 -7.70 14.44 -26.12
C ALA A 444 -7.41 13.01 -25.57
N GLY A 445 -7.96 12.69 -24.40
CA GLY A 445 -8.01 11.42 -23.73
C GLY A 445 -8.89 11.59 -22.50
N ASN A 446 -9.93 10.77 -22.38
CA ASN A 446 -10.97 10.66 -21.34
C ASN A 446 -10.51 10.85 -19.86
N ILE A 447 -9.96 12.00 -19.51
CA ILE A 447 -9.61 12.37 -18.15
C ILE A 447 -10.77 13.20 -17.64
N ASN A 448 -11.56 12.64 -16.74
CA ASN A 448 -12.71 13.34 -16.16
C ASN A 448 -12.35 14.05 -14.85
N TYR A 449 -11.07 14.10 -14.46
CA TYR A 449 -10.65 14.61 -13.14
C TYR A 449 -9.31 15.36 -13.20
N ARG A 450 -9.21 16.44 -12.41
CA ARG A 450 -7.94 17.08 -12.03
C ARG A 450 -7.65 16.83 -10.56
N TYR A 451 -6.38 16.77 -10.21
CA TYR A 451 -5.97 16.70 -8.82
C TYR A 451 -5.75 18.12 -8.30
N LEU A 452 -6.62 18.53 -7.38
CA LEU A 452 -6.42 19.80 -6.69
C LEU A 452 -5.79 19.50 -5.33
N PRO A 453 -4.83 20.33 -4.88
CA PRO A 453 -4.49 20.34 -3.47
C PRO A 453 -5.75 20.71 -2.66
N ASP A 454 -5.85 20.20 -1.43
CA ASP A 454 -6.88 20.69 -0.50
C ASP A 454 -6.88 22.22 -0.48
N GLN A 455 -8.07 22.83 -0.49
CA GLN A 455 -8.22 24.30 -0.49
C GLN A 455 -7.76 24.94 0.83
N ALA A 456 -7.48 24.12 1.86
CA ALA A 456 -6.79 24.57 3.04
C ALA A 456 -5.34 24.98 2.66
N PRO A 457 -4.91 26.22 2.94
CA PRO A 457 -3.65 26.79 2.46
C PRO A 457 -2.37 26.14 3.05
N THR A 458 -2.48 25.05 3.78
CA THR A 458 -1.36 24.39 4.44
C THR A 458 -1.44 22.89 4.16
N GLY A 459 -0.37 22.33 3.58
CA GLY A 459 -0.07 20.93 3.85
C GLY A 459 -0.04 20.73 5.37
N TYR A 460 -0.38 19.56 5.86
CA TYR A 460 -0.34 19.31 7.30
C TYR A 460 1.13 19.43 7.74
N TYR A 461 1.46 20.52 8.44
CA TYR A 461 2.76 20.74 9.06
C TYR A 461 2.63 20.37 10.52
N TRP A 462 3.43 19.40 10.93
CA TRP A 462 3.41 18.91 12.30
C TRP A 462 4.67 19.37 12.97
N ARG A 463 4.57 20.18 14.02
CA ARG A 463 5.75 20.53 14.79
C ARG A 463 5.99 19.46 15.85
N ALA A 464 7.22 18.96 15.92
CA ALA A 464 7.59 17.99 16.96
C ALA A 464 7.55 18.55 18.40
N ASP A 465 7.37 19.86 18.61
CA ASP A 465 7.21 20.49 19.94
C ASP A 465 5.79 20.35 20.52
N GLU A 466 4.78 20.05 19.69
CA GLU A 466 3.42 19.67 20.15
C GLU A 466 3.38 18.29 20.82
N PHE A 467 4.48 17.53 20.73
CA PHE A 467 4.63 16.24 21.37
C PHE A 467 5.50 16.42 22.62
N PRO A 468 5.03 16.05 23.83
CA PRO A 468 5.73 16.29 25.11
C PRO A 468 7.14 15.69 25.24
N SER A 469 7.65 15.00 24.21
CA SER A 469 8.97 14.34 24.18
C SER A 469 9.81 14.60 22.91
N ALA A 470 9.46 15.61 22.10
CA ALA A 470 10.24 16.22 21.01
C ALA A 470 11.34 15.36 20.34
N ARG A 471 10.96 14.54 19.34
CA ARG A 471 11.89 13.87 18.41
C ARG A 471 11.30 13.78 16.99
N PRO A 472 12.12 13.79 15.91
CA PRO A 472 11.67 13.73 14.52
C PRO A 472 10.76 12.55 14.18
N LEU A 473 9.90 12.81 13.20
CA LEU A 473 8.68 12.07 12.94
C LEU A 473 8.77 11.33 11.60
N SER A 474 8.73 10.00 11.61
CA SER A 474 8.50 9.19 10.42
C SER A 474 7.05 8.66 10.41
N VAL A 475 6.40 8.67 9.25
CA VAL A 475 4.95 8.43 9.06
C VAL A 475 4.70 7.25 8.14
N TYR A 476 4.59 6.04 8.66
CA TYR A 476 4.29 4.88 7.83
C TYR A 476 2.78 4.64 7.82
N GLY A 477 2.11 5.16 6.79
CA GLY A 477 0.66 5.22 6.77
C GLY A 477 0.05 5.07 5.39
N GLY A 478 -1.12 4.43 5.36
CA GLY A 478 -2.05 4.51 4.26
C GLY A 478 -2.78 5.85 4.27
N ILE A 479 -3.71 6.06 3.34
CA ILE A 479 -4.23 7.40 3.05
C ILE A 479 -5.51 7.72 3.80
N THR A 480 -6.29 6.70 4.16
CA THR A 480 -7.38 6.84 5.15
C THR A 480 -6.88 6.58 6.57
N ARG A 481 -5.75 5.88 6.70
CA ARG A 481 -5.29 5.27 7.94
C ARG A 481 -3.76 5.37 8.03
N SER A 482 -3.27 6.30 8.83
CA SER A 482 -1.83 6.48 9.00
C SER A 482 -1.34 5.93 10.33
N PHE A 483 -0.23 5.19 10.30
CA PHE A 483 0.59 4.94 11.47
C PHE A 483 1.83 5.83 11.46
N TRP A 484 2.36 6.08 12.64
CA TRP A 484 3.52 6.95 12.82
C TRP A 484 4.54 6.22 13.68
N VAL A 485 5.82 6.47 13.41
CA VAL A 485 6.97 5.75 13.93
C VAL A 485 8.01 6.81 14.29
N MET A 486 8.33 6.95 15.58
CA MET A 486 9.05 8.13 16.11
C MET A 486 10.49 7.84 16.53
N GLY A 487 11.49 8.53 15.98
CA GLY A 487 12.75 8.68 16.72
C GLY A 487 13.86 9.48 16.04
N PRO A 488 14.93 9.77 16.80
CA PRO A 488 15.58 11.09 16.77
C PRO A 488 16.79 11.25 15.87
N ASP A 489 17.40 10.16 15.44
CA ASP A 489 18.78 10.26 15.04
C ASP A 489 18.87 10.19 13.52
N GLY A 490 19.67 11.09 12.91
CA GLY A 490 20.15 10.96 11.53
C GLY A 490 21.04 9.73 11.30
N LYS A 491 20.84 8.67 12.10
CA LYS A 491 21.31 7.31 11.87
C LYS A 491 20.46 6.69 10.76
N GLU A 492 21.03 5.69 10.08
CA GLU A 492 20.33 4.93 9.03
C GLU A 492 19.04 4.24 9.53
N ALA A 493 18.88 4.04 10.84
CA ALA A 493 17.68 3.47 11.48
C ALA A 493 17.28 4.29 12.72
N PRO A 494 16.27 5.18 12.66
CA PRO A 494 15.84 6.00 13.79
C PRO A 494 15.15 5.13 14.86
N GLU A 495 15.31 5.44 16.15
CA GLU A 495 14.56 4.77 17.22
C GLU A 495 13.04 4.89 16.99
N VAL A 496 12.22 4.05 17.62
CA VAL A 496 10.77 4.10 17.48
C VAL A 496 10.10 4.09 18.84
N CYS A 497 9.61 5.25 19.27
CA CYS A 497 9.02 5.45 20.60
C CYS A 497 7.54 5.02 20.71
N GLY A 498 6.89 4.70 19.60
CA GLY A 498 5.50 4.22 19.60
C GLY A 498 4.83 4.30 18.23
N LEU A 499 3.62 3.73 18.15
CA LEU A 499 2.70 3.90 17.04
C LEU A 499 1.54 4.81 17.46
N VAL A 500 1.16 5.76 16.61
CA VAL A 500 -0.09 6.52 16.78
C VAL A 500 -0.98 6.35 15.54
N ARG A 501 -2.29 6.54 15.69
CA ARG A 501 -3.28 6.57 14.59
C ARG A 501 -4.18 7.79 14.68
N PHE A 502 -4.82 8.16 13.58
CA PHE A 502 -5.92 9.14 13.58
C PHE A 502 -7.24 8.51 14.01
N SER A 503 -7.97 9.18 14.90
CA SER A 503 -9.38 8.88 15.14
C SER A 503 -10.27 9.60 14.13
N LYS A 504 -11.14 8.85 13.43
CA LYS A 504 -12.11 9.39 12.47
C LYS A 504 -13.16 10.30 13.13
N GLU A 505 -13.46 10.10 14.41
CA GLU A 505 -14.53 10.82 15.14
C GLU A 505 -14.34 12.34 15.19
N ASN A 506 -13.18 12.86 14.77
CA ASN A 506 -12.91 14.30 14.78
C ASN A 506 -12.54 14.91 13.42
N GLY A 507 -12.60 14.14 12.32
CA GLY A 507 -11.94 14.51 11.06
C GLY A 507 -12.78 15.14 9.95
N ALA A 508 -14.10 15.20 10.11
CA ALA A 508 -14.96 15.71 9.03
C ALA A 508 -14.99 17.25 8.95
N ASP A 509 -14.68 17.97 10.04
CA ASP A 509 -14.98 19.39 10.16
C ASP A 509 -13.78 20.34 9.97
N GLY A 510 -12.68 19.88 9.37
CA GLY A 510 -11.48 20.71 9.20
C GLY A 510 -10.73 21.05 10.50
N SER A 511 -11.30 20.69 11.66
CA SER A 511 -10.72 20.91 13.00
C SER A 511 -9.43 20.12 13.26
N ILE A 512 -9.16 19.06 12.47
CA ILE A 512 -7.86 18.38 12.49
C ILE A 512 -6.73 19.37 12.29
N LEU A 513 -6.92 20.41 11.47
CA LEU A 513 -5.88 21.38 11.13
C LEU A 513 -5.45 22.25 12.32
N ASP A 514 -6.32 22.45 13.32
CA ASP A 514 -6.07 23.38 14.43
C ASP A 514 -5.27 22.76 15.58
N ASN A 515 -5.43 21.46 15.83
CA ASN A 515 -4.67 20.75 16.85
C ASN A 515 -4.63 19.25 16.57
N PRO A 516 -3.68 18.83 15.73
CA PRO A 516 -3.75 17.49 15.19
C PRO A 516 -3.26 16.46 16.22
N ALA A 517 -2.50 16.87 17.24
CA ALA A 517 -2.15 16.07 18.42
C ALA A 517 -3.37 15.61 19.23
N ARG A 518 -4.48 16.37 19.25
CA ARG A 518 -5.74 15.93 19.90
C ARG A 518 -6.43 14.76 19.20
N HIS A 519 -6.06 14.49 17.94
CA HIS A 519 -6.68 13.45 17.12
C HIS A 519 -5.81 12.21 16.97
N LEU A 520 -4.61 12.24 17.53
CA LEU A 520 -3.69 11.12 17.56
C LEU A 520 -3.98 10.24 18.79
N GLN A 521 -4.29 8.98 18.53
CA GLN A 521 -4.41 7.96 19.55
C GLN A 521 -3.15 7.10 19.53
N THR A 522 -2.41 7.06 20.64
CA THR A 522 -1.32 6.11 20.82
C THR A 522 -1.85 4.70 20.83
N ILE A 523 -1.23 3.86 20.04
CA ILE A 523 -1.53 2.44 19.92
C ILE A 523 -0.64 1.73 20.93
N PRO A 524 -1.23 1.02 21.90
CA PRO A 524 -0.43 0.26 22.86
C PRO A 524 0.30 -0.84 22.10
N LEU A 525 1.64 -0.83 22.19
CA LEU A 525 2.48 -1.89 21.67
C LEU A 525 2.93 -2.80 22.80
N PRO A 526 3.12 -4.10 22.54
CA PRO A 526 3.79 -4.98 23.48
C PRO A 526 5.18 -4.43 23.83
N GLY A 527 5.58 -4.51 25.11
CA GLY A 527 6.87 -3.99 25.58
C GLY A 527 8.06 -4.53 24.79
N VAL A 528 8.03 -5.83 24.45
CA VAL A 528 9.06 -6.48 23.62
C VAL A 528 9.22 -5.81 22.25
N LEU A 529 8.10 -5.52 21.57
CA LEU A 529 8.15 -4.81 20.29
C LEU A 529 8.69 -3.40 20.48
N LEU A 530 8.29 -2.70 21.54
CA LEU A 530 8.76 -1.34 21.82
C LEU A 530 10.27 -1.31 22.08
N GLU A 531 10.81 -2.28 22.83
CA GLU A 531 12.25 -2.41 23.08
C GLU A 531 13.03 -2.64 21.77
N ASP A 532 12.52 -3.51 20.89
CA ASP A 532 13.10 -3.79 19.59
C ASP A 532 13.03 -2.56 18.66
N LEU A 533 11.90 -1.87 18.67
CA LEU A 533 11.66 -0.61 17.97
C LEU A 533 12.56 0.53 18.44
N GLN A 534 12.82 0.63 19.75
CA GLN A 534 13.76 1.60 20.32
C GLN A 534 15.20 1.40 19.85
N ARG A 535 15.57 0.19 19.41
CA ARG A 535 16.89 -0.07 18.83
C ARG A 535 16.98 0.36 17.36
N GLY A 536 15.86 0.68 16.72
CA GLY A 536 15.78 1.13 15.34
C GLY A 536 15.33 0.02 14.38
N PRO A 537 14.17 0.17 13.71
CA PRO A 537 13.75 -0.73 12.66
C PRO A 537 14.69 -0.61 11.47
N SER A 538 15.02 -1.73 10.85
CA SER A 538 15.69 -1.71 9.55
C SER A 538 14.73 -1.34 8.43
N THR A 539 13.48 -1.77 8.55
CA THR A 539 12.45 -1.55 7.53
C THR A 539 11.05 -1.77 8.09
N ILE A 540 10.09 -1.08 7.50
CA ILE A 540 8.67 -1.13 7.86
C ILE A 540 7.85 -1.16 6.58
N ALA A 541 6.86 -2.03 6.51
CA ALA A 541 5.88 -2.07 5.44
C ALA A 541 4.47 -2.11 6.02
N PHE A 542 3.57 -1.31 5.47
CA PHE A 542 2.18 -1.24 5.89
C PHE A 542 1.26 -1.49 4.71
N ASP A 543 0.32 -2.42 4.87
CA ASP A 543 -0.77 -2.65 3.92
C ASP A 543 -2.08 -2.16 4.53
N GLU A 544 -2.57 -1.04 4.02
CA GLU A 544 -3.78 -0.40 4.54
C GLU A 544 -5.03 -1.26 4.37
N GLY A 545 -5.15 -1.97 3.23
CA GLY A 545 -6.32 -2.78 2.93
C GLY A 545 -6.50 -3.94 3.88
N SER A 546 -5.43 -4.67 4.22
CA SER A 546 -5.48 -5.68 5.29
C SER A 546 -5.29 -5.10 6.69
N SER A 547 -4.92 -3.82 6.79
CA SER A 547 -4.50 -3.15 8.01
C SER A 547 -3.47 -4.00 8.78
N ARG A 548 -2.37 -4.31 8.10
CA ARG A 548 -1.23 -5.04 8.65
C ARG A 548 0.06 -4.25 8.52
N LEU A 549 0.79 -4.24 9.61
CA LEU A 549 2.11 -3.63 9.68
C LEU A 549 3.16 -4.71 9.91
N CYS A 550 4.14 -4.78 9.02
CA CYS A 550 5.32 -5.62 9.16
C CYS A 550 6.52 -4.75 9.51
N ILE A 551 7.27 -5.13 10.53
CA ILE A 551 8.44 -4.43 11.02
C ILE A 551 9.57 -5.45 11.12
N ALA A 552 10.77 -5.07 10.67
CA ALA A 552 11.99 -5.76 11.05
C ALA A 552 12.95 -4.79 11.73
N THR A 553 13.81 -5.32 12.59
CA THR A 553 14.85 -4.52 13.26
C THR A 553 16.23 -4.77 12.69
N ALA A 554 17.11 -3.78 12.85
CA ALA A 554 18.48 -3.89 12.35
C ALA A 554 19.36 -4.87 13.17
N HIS A 555 18.94 -5.21 14.40
CA HIS A 555 19.81 -5.88 15.38
C HIS A 555 19.45 -7.34 15.64
N ASN A 556 18.27 -7.78 15.19
CA ASN A 556 17.82 -9.16 15.36
C ASN A 556 17.30 -9.71 14.03
N SER A 557 17.14 -11.04 13.99
CA SER A 557 16.51 -11.73 12.87
C SER A 557 14.98 -11.78 13.01
N CYS A 558 14.39 -11.00 13.91
CA CYS A 558 12.97 -11.06 14.21
C CYS A 558 12.19 -10.19 13.23
N MET A 559 11.08 -10.74 12.72
CA MET A 559 10.05 -9.97 12.05
C MET A 559 8.83 -9.90 12.96
N HIS A 560 8.28 -8.69 13.07
CA HIS A 560 7.10 -8.39 13.85
C HIS A 560 5.94 -8.07 12.91
N VAL A 561 4.77 -8.62 13.22
CA VAL A 561 3.53 -8.40 12.47
C VAL A 561 2.48 -7.89 13.45
N VAL A 562 1.97 -6.70 13.18
CA VAL A 562 0.89 -6.08 13.94
C VAL A 562 -0.35 -6.09 13.06
N ASP A 563 -1.32 -6.93 13.41
CA ASP A 563 -2.60 -7.09 12.69
C ASP A 563 -3.71 -6.36 13.45
N PHE A 564 -4.22 -5.30 12.84
CA PHE A 564 -5.28 -4.47 13.43
C PHE A 564 -6.68 -5.09 13.23
N THR A 565 -6.80 -6.17 12.48
CA THR A 565 -8.08 -6.76 12.02
C THR A 565 -8.35 -8.15 12.57
N HIS A 566 -7.38 -8.74 13.27
CA HIS A 566 -7.46 -10.12 13.72
C HIS A 566 -8.55 -10.30 14.81
N LEU A 567 -9.36 -11.36 14.67
CA LEU A 567 -10.41 -11.74 15.62
C LEU A 567 -9.90 -12.84 16.57
N TYR A 568 -10.18 -12.68 17.86
CA TYR A 568 -9.98 -13.74 18.86
C TYR A 568 -11.15 -14.71 18.87
#